data_AF-A0A2R6LLH0-F1
#
_entry.id   AF-A0A2R6LLH0-F1
#
_cell.length_a   1.000
_cell.length_b   1.000
_cell.length_c   1.000
_cell.angle_alpha   90.00
_cell.angle_beta   90.00
_cell.angle_gamma   90.00
#
_symmetry.space_group_name_H-M   'P 1'
#
loop_
_entity.id
_entity.type
_entity.pdbx_description
1 polymer ?
#
loop_
_entity_poly.entity_id
_entity_poly.type
_entity_poly.pdbx_seq_one_letter_code
_entity_poly.pdbx_strand_id
1 'polypeptide(L)' 'MAPWEALAAYALVLVAAALLGWLPFRFLEYISIVEDLDVPAAESDRRAGSRVTCPGCGAVNETDYDRCGSCGGPLLVDD' A
#
# COMPACT_ATOMS: atom_id res chain seq x y z
N MET A 1 7.11 -55.14 -8.27
CA MET A 1 7.33 -53.73 -7.95
C MET A 1 8.03 -53.67 -6.61
N ALA A 2 9.20 -53.02 -6.57
CA ALA A 2 9.95 -52.93 -5.33
C ALA A 2 9.31 -51.85 -4.43
N PRO A 3 9.24 -52.08 -3.11
CA PRO A 3 8.48 -51.23 -2.18
C PRO A 3 8.98 -49.77 -2.11
N TRP A 4 10.23 -49.52 -2.49
CA TRP A 4 10.83 -48.19 -2.50
C TRP A 4 10.22 -47.27 -3.58
N GLU A 5 9.65 -47.82 -4.66
CA GLU A 5 9.04 -46.99 -5.71
C GLU A 5 7.80 -46.25 -5.20
N ALA A 6 6.99 -46.92 -4.36
CA ALA A 6 5.83 -46.30 -3.73
C ALA A 6 6.24 -45.19 -2.75
N LEU A 7 7.33 -45.40 -2.00
CA LEU A 7 7.89 -44.39 -1.10
C LEU A 7 8.48 -43.20 -1.87
N ALA A 8 9.17 -43.45 -2.98
CA ALA A 8 9.72 -42.41 -3.84
C ALA A 8 8.61 -41.58 -4.50
N ALA A 9 7.55 -42.23 -4.99
CA ALA A 9 6.38 -41.56 -5.53
C ALA A 9 5.67 -40.70 -4.47
N TYR A 10 5.48 -41.25 -3.26
CA TYR A 10 4.89 -40.50 -2.15
C TYR A 10 5.73 -39.28 -1.76
N ALA A 11 7.06 -39.43 -1.67
CA ALA A 11 7.96 -38.32 -1.39
C ALA A 11 7.88 -37.23 -2.48
N LEU A 12 7.84 -37.62 -3.76
CA LEU A 12 7.67 -36.68 -4.88
C LEU A 12 6.36 -35.90 -4.80
N VAL A 13 5.25 -36.57 -4.45
CA VAL A 13 3.95 -35.92 -4.27
C VAL A 13 4.00 -34.90 -3.13
N LEU A 14 4.63 -35.23 -2.00
CA LEU A 14 4.79 -34.30 -0.88
C LEU A 14 5.64 -33.07 -1.26
N VAL A 15 6.74 -33.28 -1.99
CA VAL A 15 7.58 -32.18 -2.49
C VAL A 15 6.80 -31.28 -3.44
N ALA A 16 6.07 -31.86 -4.41
CA ALA A 16 5.26 -31.10 -5.35
C ALA A 16 4.17 -30.28 -4.64
N ALA A 17 3.49 -30.85 -3.64
CA ALA A 17 2.50 -30.14 -2.84
C ALA A 17 3.11 -28.96 -2.05
N ALA A 18 4.32 -29.12 -1.50
CA ALA A 18 5.03 -28.04 -0.81
C ALA A 18 5.46 -26.91 -1.77
N LEU A 19 5.97 -27.27 -2.96
CA LEU A 19 6.40 -26.31 -3.98
C LEU A 19 5.23 -25.52 -4.57
N LEU A 20 4.09 -26.17 -4.82
CA LEU A 20 2.93 -25.54 -5.47
C LEU A 20 1.96 -24.86 -4.50
N GLY A 21 1.91 -25.28 -3.24
CA GLY A 21 1.01 -24.70 -2.23
C GLY A 21 1.71 -23.71 -1.31
N TRP A 22 2.60 -24.22 -0.45
CA TRP A 22 3.20 -23.44 0.65
C TRP A 22 4.17 -22.37 0.15
N LEU A 23 5.03 -22.71 -0.80
CA LEU A 23 6.10 -21.83 -1.29
C LEU A 23 5.62 -20.51 -1.93
N PRO A 24 4.63 -20.50 -2.86
CA PRO A 24 4.15 -19.25 -3.44
C PRO A 24 3.46 -18.35 -2.41
N PHE A 25 2.75 -18.93 -1.42
CA PHE A 25 2.14 -18.15 -0.34
C PHE A 25 3.21 -17.46 0.53
N ARG A 26 4.27 -18.19 0.91
CA ARG A 26 5.39 -17.63 1.68
C ARG A 26 6.21 -16.60 0.90
N PHE A 27 6.26 -16.73 -0.42
CA PHE A 27 6.93 -15.77 -1.30
C PHE A 27 6.17 -14.44 -1.40
N LEU A 28 4.83 -14.49 -1.45
CA LEU A 28 4.00 -13.28 -1.41
C LEU A 28 4.13 -12.54 -0.06
N GLU A 29 4.18 -13.27 1.05
CA GLU A 29 4.48 -12.70 2.38
C GLU A 29 5.85 -12.01 2.41
N TYR A 30 6.87 -12.60 1.78
CA TYR A 30 8.21 -11.98 1.69
C TYR A 30 8.22 -10.71 0.81
N ILE A 31 7.45 -10.68 -0.29
CA ILE A 31 7.36 -9.50 -1.17
C ILE A 31 6.47 -8.41 -0.58
N SER A 32 5.54 -8.73 0.31
CA SER A 32 4.75 -7.72 1.05
C SER A 32 5.61 -6.78 1.92
N ILE A 33 6.93 -7.04 2.04
CA ILE A 33 7.92 -6.14 2.66
C ILE A 33 8.29 -4.94 1.74
N VAL A 34 7.84 -4.93 0.47
CA VAL A 34 8.17 -3.87 -0.51
C VAL A 34 7.41 -2.55 -0.26
N GLU A 35 6.54 -2.46 0.74
CA GLU A 35 5.97 -1.18 1.19
C GLU A 35 6.93 -0.32 2.02
N ASP A 36 8.12 -0.82 2.40
CA ASP A 36 9.15 -0.04 3.10
C ASP A 36 10.14 0.66 2.14
N LEU A 37 9.72 0.90 0.90
CA LEU A 37 10.40 1.83 0.02
C LEU A 37 10.17 3.24 0.55
N ASP A 38 11.13 3.74 1.34
CA ASP A 38 11.28 5.16 1.66
C ASP A 38 11.19 5.99 0.36
N VAL A 39 10.01 6.52 0.08
CA VAL A 39 9.81 7.50 -0.98
C VAL A 39 10.63 8.73 -0.56
N PRO A 40 11.70 9.09 -1.29
CA PRO A 40 12.53 10.21 -0.88
C PRO A 40 11.67 11.47 -0.81
N ALA A 41 11.86 12.25 0.26
CA ALA A 41 11.11 13.43 0.71
C ALA A 41 10.78 14.52 -0.34
N ALA A 42 11.17 14.34 -1.60
CA ALA A 42 10.85 15.22 -2.72
C ALA A 42 9.34 15.31 -3.05
N GLU A 43 8.52 14.34 -2.62
CA GLU A 43 7.06 14.41 -2.78
C GLU A 43 6.35 15.07 -1.59
N SER A 44 7.02 15.17 -0.44
CA SER A 44 6.54 15.94 0.72
C SER A 44 6.59 17.45 0.48
N ASP A 45 7.50 17.91 -0.37
CA ASP A 45 7.69 19.34 -0.63
C ASP A 45 6.61 19.91 -1.58
N ARG A 46 6.01 19.06 -2.44
CA ARG A 46 4.85 19.46 -3.25
C ARG A 46 3.55 19.57 -2.43
N ARG A 47 3.41 18.81 -1.34
CA ARG A 47 2.26 18.93 -0.41
C ARG A 47 2.40 20.08 0.58
N ALA A 48 3.58 20.67 0.72
CA ALA A 48 3.80 21.84 1.55
C ALA A 48 3.28 23.15 0.89
N GLY A 49 2.95 23.11 -0.40
CA GLY A 49 2.79 24.30 -1.23
C GLY A 49 1.47 25.03 -1.15
N SER A 50 0.40 24.47 -0.57
CA SER A 50 -0.91 25.07 -0.83
C SER A 50 -1.90 24.80 0.30
N ARG A 51 -1.69 25.48 1.43
CA ARG A 51 -2.68 25.60 2.52
C ARG A 51 -3.37 26.95 2.42
N VAL A 52 -4.71 26.96 2.45
CA VAL A 52 -5.55 28.15 2.42
C VAL A 52 -6.28 28.34 3.74
N THR A 53 -6.32 29.58 4.24
CA THR A 53 -7.06 29.93 5.45
C THR A 53 -8.50 30.26 5.09
N CYS A 54 -9.46 29.58 5.72
CA CYS A 54 -10.88 29.84 5.49
C CYS A 54 -11.26 31.25 5.97
N PRO A 55 -11.85 32.11 5.12
CA PRO A 55 -12.27 33.44 5.53
C PRO A 55 -13.46 33.43 6.49
N GLY A 56 -14.26 32.35 6.50
CA GLY A 56 -15.45 32.24 7.34
C GLY A 56 -15.19 31.82 8.79
N CYS A 57 -14.19 30.97 9.03
CA CYS A 57 -13.91 30.43 10.37
C CYS A 57 -12.43 30.44 10.79
N GLY A 58 -11.51 30.82 9.90
CA GLY A 58 -10.07 30.83 10.18
C GLY A 58 -9.38 29.47 10.17
N ALA A 59 -10.11 28.38 9.88
CA ALA A 59 -9.51 27.06 9.77
C ALA A 59 -8.55 26.97 8.57
N VAL A 60 -7.42 26.30 8.75
CA VAL A 60 -6.45 26.02 7.68
C VAL A 60 -6.90 24.76 6.94
N ASN A 61 -7.07 24.86 5.62
CA ASN A 61 -7.48 23.77 4.73
C ASN A 61 -6.43 23.62 3.62
N GLU A 62 -6.44 22.49 2.91
CA GLU A 62 -5.66 22.34 1.67
C GLU A 62 -6.34 23.11 0.53
N THR A 63 -5.58 23.68 -0.40
CA THR A 63 -6.12 24.45 -1.55
C THR A 63 -6.92 23.60 -2.52
N ASP A 64 -6.76 22.28 -2.47
CA ASP A 64 -7.48 21.35 -3.34
C ASP A 64 -8.96 21.20 -2.93
N TYR A 65 -9.35 21.81 -1.79
CA TYR A 65 -10.73 21.82 -1.33
C TYR A 65 -11.47 23.09 -1.75
N ASP A 66 -12.63 22.92 -2.39
CA ASP A 66 -13.57 24.01 -2.68
C ASP A 66 -14.30 24.52 -1.42
N ARG A 67 -14.31 23.71 -0.35
CA ARG A 67 -15.05 23.97 0.88
C ARG A 67 -14.24 23.68 2.12
N CYS A 68 -14.48 24.47 3.16
CA CYS A 68 -13.83 24.32 4.45
C CYS A 68 -14.33 23.05 5.16
N GLY A 69 -13.41 22.19 5.61
CA GLY A 69 -13.74 21.01 6.40
C GLY A 69 -14.31 21.31 7.79
N SER A 70 -14.07 22.49 8.35
CA SER A 70 -14.57 22.87 9.68
C SER A 70 -15.95 23.55 9.64
N CYS A 71 -16.18 24.52 8.76
CA CYS A 71 -17.43 25.29 8.73
C CYS A 71 -18.31 25.03 7.50
N GLY A 72 -17.82 24.29 6.51
CA GLY A 72 -18.54 24.01 5.25
C GLY A 72 -18.66 25.19 4.29
N GLY A 73 -18.10 26.37 4.64
CA GLY A 73 -18.09 27.56 3.78
C GLY A 73 -17.17 27.41 2.57
N PRO A 74 -17.39 28.19 1.50
CA PRO A 74 -16.55 28.15 0.30
C PRO A 74 -15.13 28.62 0.62
N LEU A 75 -14.14 27.92 0.06
CA LEU A 75 -12.76 28.38 0.00
C LEU A 75 -12.59 29.05 -1.36
N LEU A 76 -12.30 30.35 -1.35
CA LEU A 76 -12.04 31.09 -2.58
C LEU A 76 -10.66 30.67 -3.07
N VAL A 77 -10.62 29.76 -4.04
CA VAL A 77 -9.43 29.49 -4.84
C VAL A 77 -9.52 30.47 -6.00
N ASP A 78 -8.85 31.62 -5.90
CA ASP A 78 -8.76 32.56 -7.01
C ASP A 78 -7.86 31.95 -8.10
N ASP A 79 -8.42 31.74 -9.31
CA ASP A 79 -7.74 31.31 -10.55
C ASP A 79 -6.57 32.23 -10.95
#